data_AF-A0A812PXL1-F1
#
_entry.id   AF-A0A812PXL1-F1
#
_cell.length_a   1.000
_cell.length_b   1.000
_cell.length_c   1.000
_cell.angle_alpha   90.00
_cell.angle_beta   90.00
_cell.angle_gamma   90.00
#
_symmetry.space_group_name_H-M   'P 1'
#
loop_
_entity.id
_entity.type
_entity.pdbx_description
1 polymer ?
#
loop_
_entity_poly.entity_id
_entity_poly.type
_entity_poly.pdbx_seq_one_letter_code
_entity_poly.pdbx_strand_id
1 'polypeptide(L)'
;MKEMTGYKPHTPASMHKAFGFLHIQSLPLPENVALPQDVDWRQHTPTSNFVRTQGSCGSCWAVASANALEMHAELNGHGSAGVAYEEILSCTPNRKHCGGDGGCSGATAELAFQYVKDSGVVMRTPEMAAGGVWGERCGMQPGQRIWTDGFVRVTPNLAQPLVLAIAMQGPVVVSADATNWETYSSGIFDSCSKDARVNHAVLAVGYGQSASGKYFLIRNSWGGMWGEQGHIRLLRFDDGPGPTPAFCGTDYHPEEGVACQGETRPVKVCGMCGILLDSAYPVGVRVESSTGERSSAQKM
;
A
#
# COMPACT_ATOMS: atom_id res chain seq x y z
N MET A 1 -25.92 0.59 1.99
CA MET A 1 -24.61 1.28 1.99
C MET A 1 -23.64 0.35 1.31
N LYS A 2 -22.83 0.82 0.36
CA LYS A 2 -21.94 -0.02 -0.44
C LYS A 2 -20.56 0.10 0.19
N GLU A 3 -20.06 -0.97 0.80
CA GLU A 3 -18.72 -0.99 1.38
C GLU A 3 -17.68 -0.58 0.32
N MET A 4 -16.87 0.43 0.63
CA MET A 4 -15.83 0.98 -0.26
C MET A 4 -14.50 0.22 -0.12
N THR A 5 -14.59 -1.09 0.11
CA THR A 5 -13.46 -1.99 0.31
C THR A 5 -12.84 -2.40 -1.02
N GLY A 6 -11.54 -2.70 -1.00
CA GLY A 6 -10.77 -3.04 -2.17
C GLY A 6 -10.92 -4.46 -2.65
N TYR A 7 -10.86 -5.36 -1.70
CA TYR A 7 -10.74 -6.78 -1.93
C TYR A 7 -12.14 -7.42 -2.02
N LYS A 8 -12.35 -8.37 -2.95
CA LYS A 8 -13.63 -9.08 -3.11
C LYS A 8 -13.42 -10.60 -3.13
N PRO A 9 -14.33 -11.39 -2.52
CA PRO A 9 -14.23 -12.84 -2.47
C PRO A 9 -14.34 -13.50 -3.86
N HIS A 10 -13.51 -14.53 -4.11
CA HIS A 10 -13.53 -15.35 -5.33
C HIS A 10 -13.94 -16.82 -5.06
N THR A 11 -14.44 -17.51 -6.08
CA THR A 11 -14.81 -18.96 -6.05
C THR A 11 -13.66 -19.87 -6.55
N PRO A 12 -13.56 -21.16 -6.14
CA PRO A 12 -12.29 -21.89 -6.23
C PRO A 12 -12.10 -22.68 -7.55
N ALA A 13 -10.87 -22.73 -8.06
CA ALA A 13 -10.37 -23.77 -8.97
C ALA A 13 -8.85 -24.02 -8.84
N SER A 14 -8.52 -25.32 -8.68
CA SER A 14 -7.26 -26.08 -8.82
C SER A 14 -5.85 -25.44 -8.74
N MET A 15 -5.06 -26.07 -7.85
CA MET A 15 -3.60 -26.02 -7.61
C MET A 15 -2.71 -25.88 -8.86
N HIS A 16 -1.53 -25.25 -8.70
CA HIS A 16 -0.18 -25.82 -8.91
C HIS A 16 0.95 -24.85 -8.42
N LYS A 17 2.07 -25.47 -8.01
CA LYS A 17 3.36 -25.06 -7.39
C LYS A 17 3.86 -23.59 -7.37
N ALA A 18 4.54 -23.29 -6.26
CA ALA A 18 5.15 -22.03 -5.84
C ALA A 18 6.42 -21.64 -6.63
N PHE A 19 6.58 -20.33 -6.85
CA PHE A 19 7.81 -19.70 -7.34
C PHE A 19 8.48 -18.94 -6.19
N GLY A 20 9.82 -19.02 -6.15
CA GLY A 20 10.65 -18.50 -5.07
C GLY A 20 10.68 -16.97 -5.01
N PHE A 21 10.47 -16.45 -3.80
CA PHE A 21 10.64 -15.06 -3.43
C PHE A 21 12.02 -14.86 -2.80
N LEU A 22 12.70 -13.76 -3.10
CA LEU A 22 13.80 -13.30 -2.26
C LEU A 22 13.21 -12.92 -0.90
N HIS A 23 13.30 -13.83 0.08
CA HIS A 23 13.27 -13.45 1.48
C HIS A 23 14.57 -12.70 1.74
N ILE A 24 14.49 -11.38 1.95
CA ILE A 24 15.48 -10.76 2.82
C ILE A 24 15.19 -11.36 4.19
N GLN A 25 15.98 -12.38 4.54
CA GLN A 25 16.08 -12.84 5.92
C GLN A 25 16.18 -11.60 6.79
N SER A 26 15.26 -11.51 7.75
CA SER A 26 15.30 -10.61 8.90
C SER A 26 16.71 -10.07 9.12
N LEU A 27 17.02 -8.90 8.55
CA LEU A 27 18.23 -8.20 8.95
C LEU A 27 18.02 -7.96 10.44
N PRO A 28 18.88 -8.50 11.32
CA PRO A 28 18.76 -8.21 12.74
C PRO A 28 18.87 -6.69 12.86
N LEU A 29 17.77 -6.08 13.30
CA LEU A 29 17.70 -4.66 13.54
C LEU A 29 18.79 -4.34 14.56
N PRO A 30 19.63 -3.31 14.35
CA PRO A 30 20.57 -2.92 15.39
C PRO A 30 19.75 -2.60 16.63
N GLU A 31 20.03 -3.27 17.75
CA GLU A 31 19.29 -3.13 19.02
C GLU A 31 19.25 -1.69 19.57
N ASN A 32 19.94 -0.73 18.92
CA ASN A 32 20.11 0.65 19.38
C ASN A 32 19.76 1.72 18.32
N VAL A 33 18.88 1.45 17.35
CA VAL A 33 18.37 2.53 16.48
C VAL A 33 17.34 3.36 17.27
N ALA A 34 17.77 4.53 17.75
CA ALA A 34 16.85 5.52 18.31
C ALA A 34 16.00 6.12 17.17
N LEU A 35 14.73 5.72 17.10
CA LEU A 35 13.81 6.24 16.10
C LEU A 35 13.20 7.58 16.54
N PRO A 36 12.87 8.48 15.59
CA PRO A 36 12.09 9.67 15.89
C PRO A 36 10.79 9.29 16.60
N GLN A 37 10.38 10.12 17.55
CA GLN A 37 9.13 9.92 18.29
C GLN A 37 7.90 10.06 17.39
N ASP A 38 7.98 10.99 16.42
CA ASP A 38 6.95 11.27 15.44
C ASP A 38 7.60 11.34 14.05
N VAL A 39 6.95 10.74 13.07
CA VAL A 39 7.31 10.78 11.65
C VAL A 39 6.06 11.14 10.87
N ASP A 40 6.14 12.15 10.02
CA ASP A 40 5.06 12.56 9.13
C ASP A 40 5.62 12.94 7.76
N TRP A 41 5.59 11.98 6.83
CA TRP A 41 6.14 12.18 5.49
C TRP A 41 5.36 13.18 4.65
N ARG A 42 4.12 13.53 5.03
CA ARG A 42 3.30 14.50 4.28
C ARG A 42 3.99 15.85 4.15
N GLN A 43 4.76 16.23 5.17
CA GLN A 43 5.50 17.49 5.23
C GLN A 43 6.66 17.56 4.21
N HIS A 44 7.04 16.42 3.63
CA HIS A 44 8.19 16.29 2.73
C HIS A 44 7.80 15.89 1.30
N THR A 45 6.51 15.70 1.04
CA THR A 45 6.00 15.14 -0.22
C THR A 45 4.85 16.00 -0.76
N PRO A 46 5.08 16.87 -1.76
CA PRO A 46 4.02 17.71 -2.33
C PRO A 46 2.78 16.94 -2.78
N THR A 47 2.92 15.69 -3.23
CA THR A 47 1.81 14.81 -3.61
C THR A 47 0.84 14.49 -2.48
N SER A 48 1.24 14.69 -1.22
CA SER A 48 0.34 14.51 -0.06
C SER A 48 -0.83 15.49 -0.03
N ASN A 49 -0.77 16.60 -0.77
CA ASN A 49 -1.88 17.55 -0.89
C ASN A 49 -3.03 17.03 -1.78
N PHE A 50 -2.81 15.98 -2.57
CA PHE A 50 -3.77 15.48 -3.54
C PHE A 50 -4.35 14.13 -3.09
N VAL A 51 -5.36 14.16 -2.22
CA VAL A 51 -6.00 12.93 -1.74
C VAL A 51 -6.96 12.37 -2.80
N ARG A 52 -6.62 11.17 -3.30
CA ARG A 52 -7.38 10.42 -4.30
C ARG A 52 -8.69 9.86 -3.73
N THR A 53 -9.65 9.63 -4.62
CA THR A 53 -10.85 8.82 -4.34
C THR A 53 -10.91 7.61 -5.25
N GLN A 54 -11.03 6.41 -4.68
CA GLN A 54 -11.20 5.16 -5.44
C GLN A 54 -12.64 4.99 -5.95
N GLY A 55 -13.58 5.80 -5.46
CA GLY A 55 -14.99 5.69 -5.78
C GLY A 55 -15.57 4.31 -5.47
N SER A 56 -16.40 3.78 -6.37
CA SER A 56 -17.13 2.51 -6.16
C SER A 56 -16.38 1.26 -6.64
N CYS A 57 -15.10 1.40 -6.94
CA CYS A 57 -14.20 0.36 -7.43
C CYS A 57 -13.26 -0.12 -6.32
N GLY A 58 -12.98 -1.42 -6.29
CA GLY A 58 -12.01 -2.03 -5.38
C GLY A 58 -10.55 -1.76 -5.79
N SER A 59 -10.19 -0.50 -6.07
CA SER A 59 -8.86 -0.09 -6.56
C SER A 59 -7.90 0.40 -5.47
N CYS A 60 -8.22 0.22 -4.19
CA CYS A 60 -7.42 0.72 -3.08
C CYS A 60 -5.95 0.26 -3.17
N TRP A 61 -5.70 -0.96 -3.62
CA TRP A 61 -4.37 -1.54 -3.78
C TRP A 61 -3.54 -0.78 -4.83
N ALA A 62 -4.14 -0.42 -5.96
CA ALA A 62 -3.50 0.35 -7.01
C ALA A 62 -3.27 1.79 -6.55
N VAL A 63 -4.27 2.40 -5.88
CA VAL A 63 -4.17 3.77 -5.37
C VAL A 63 -3.10 3.89 -4.27
N ALA A 64 -3.07 2.96 -3.30
CA ALA A 64 -2.08 2.95 -2.23
C ALA A 64 -0.67 2.74 -2.78
N SER A 65 -0.50 1.83 -3.75
CA SER A 65 0.78 1.58 -4.41
C SER A 65 1.26 2.78 -5.23
N ALA A 66 0.36 3.45 -5.96
CA ALA A 66 0.67 4.68 -6.67
C ALA A 66 1.12 5.77 -5.69
N ASN A 67 0.38 6.02 -4.61
CA ASN A 67 0.76 7.01 -3.60
C ASN A 67 2.14 6.69 -2.98
N ALA A 68 2.45 5.41 -2.74
CA ALA A 68 3.76 5.01 -2.25
C ALA A 68 4.86 5.36 -3.26
N LEU A 69 4.68 5.01 -4.54
CA LEU A 69 5.65 5.32 -5.60
C LEU A 69 5.86 6.83 -5.77
N GLU A 70 4.80 7.63 -5.73
CA GLU A 70 4.86 9.09 -5.81
C GLU A 70 5.69 9.68 -4.68
N MET A 71 5.37 9.33 -3.44
CA MET A 71 6.05 9.85 -2.26
C MET A 71 7.51 9.39 -2.21
N HIS A 72 7.80 8.13 -2.57
CA HIS A 72 9.18 7.64 -2.66
C HIS A 72 9.97 8.34 -3.77
N ALA A 73 9.38 8.65 -4.92
CA ALA A 73 10.04 9.43 -5.96
C ALA A 73 10.38 10.86 -5.50
N GLU A 74 9.45 11.51 -4.79
CA GLU A 74 9.67 12.83 -4.20
C GLU A 74 10.80 12.80 -3.16
N LEU A 75 10.81 11.81 -2.28
CA LEU A 75 11.86 11.62 -1.27
C LEU A 75 13.24 11.30 -1.88
N ASN A 76 13.27 10.65 -3.04
CA ASN A 76 14.49 10.38 -3.81
C ASN A 76 14.95 11.58 -4.67
N GLY A 77 14.27 12.72 -4.59
CA GLY A 77 14.67 13.95 -5.28
C GLY A 77 14.22 14.05 -6.74
N HIS A 78 13.26 13.24 -7.18
CA HIS A 78 12.73 13.29 -8.56
C HIS A 78 11.69 14.40 -8.79
N GLY A 79 11.45 15.27 -7.80
CA GLY A 79 10.40 16.30 -7.87
C GLY A 79 9.01 15.70 -7.78
N SER A 80 7.98 16.54 -7.97
CA SER A 80 6.60 16.07 -7.76
C SER A 80 6.18 15.07 -8.83
N ALA A 81 5.67 13.93 -8.38
CA ALA A 81 5.38 12.78 -9.21
C ALA A 81 3.87 12.46 -9.15
N GLY A 82 3.18 12.43 -10.29
CA GLY A 82 1.82 11.89 -10.37
C GLY A 82 1.81 10.55 -11.07
N VAL A 83 1.55 9.45 -10.37
CA VAL A 83 1.49 8.10 -10.94
C VAL A 83 0.07 7.81 -11.44
N ALA A 84 -0.05 7.35 -12.69
CA ALA A 84 -1.32 6.91 -13.26
C ALA A 84 -1.71 5.54 -12.68
N TYR A 85 -2.39 5.53 -11.53
CA TYR A 85 -2.80 4.30 -10.85
C TYR A 85 -3.72 3.42 -11.70
N GLU A 86 -4.39 3.98 -12.71
CA GLU A 86 -5.23 3.25 -13.66
C GLU A 86 -4.43 2.27 -14.50
N GLU A 87 -3.18 2.60 -14.82
CA GLU A 87 -2.30 1.68 -15.53
C GLU A 87 -1.95 0.49 -14.63
N ILE A 88 -1.66 0.73 -13.34
CA ILE A 88 -1.50 -0.34 -12.34
C ILE A 88 -2.79 -1.17 -12.27
N LEU A 89 -3.94 -0.52 -12.13
CA LEU A 89 -5.25 -1.14 -11.99
C LEU A 89 -5.60 -2.06 -13.17
N SER A 90 -5.38 -1.57 -14.40
CA SER A 90 -5.78 -2.24 -15.63
C SER A 90 -4.76 -3.28 -16.12
N CYS A 91 -3.47 -3.11 -15.83
CA CYS A 91 -2.41 -3.93 -16.43
C CYS A 91 -1.75 -4.96 -15.50
N THR A 92 -1.89 -4.84 -14.19
CA THR A 92 -1.22 -5.76 -13.26
C THR A 92 -1.75 -7.19 -13.42
N PRO A 93 -0.90 -8.17 -13.75
CA PRO A 93 -1.33 -9.57 -13.83
C PRO A 93 -1.63 -10.13 -12.45
N ASN A 94 -2.81 -10.72 -12.25
CA ASN A 94 -3.19 -11.40 -11.01
C ASN A 94 -3.57 -12.87 -11.23
N ARG A 95 -2.61 -13.67 -11.74
CA ARG A 95 -2.86 -15.05 -12.16
C ARG A 95 -3.28 -16.00 -11.03
N LYS A 96 -2.98 -15.63 -9.78
CA LYS A 96 -3.27 -16.44 -8.59
C LYS A 96 -4.46 -15.90 -7.80
N HIS A 97 -5.15 -14.88 -8.33
CA HIS A 97 -6.25 -14.19 -7.66
C HIS A 97 -5.89 -13.79 -6.21
N CYS A 98 -4.70 -13.22 -6.01
CA CYS A 98 -4.25 -12.73 -4.71
C CYS A 98 -4.97 -11.43 -4.38
N GLY A 99 -5.69 -11.42 -3.26
CA GLY A 99 -6.56 -10.33 -2.84
C GLY A 99 -7.69 -9.99 -3.82
N GLY A 100 -8.18 -10.96 -4.58
CA GLY A 100 -9.26 -10.78 -5.55
C GLY A 100 -8.82 -11.00 -7.01
N ASP A 101 -9.59 -10.51 -7.97
CA ASP A 101 -9.42 -10.85 -9.41
C ASP A 101 -8.60 -9.85 -10.23
N GLY A 102 -8.00 -8.87 -9.57
CA GLY A 102 -7.41 -7.70 -10.22
C GLY A 102 -8.43 -6.60 -10.51
N GLY A 103 -7.92 -5.48 -11.03
CA GLY A 103 -8.76 -4.32 -11.34
C GLY A 103 -9.61 -3.87 -10.14
N CYS A 104 -10.90 -3.65 -10.40
CA CYS A 104 -11.90 -3.25 -9.39
C CYS A 104 -12.40 -4.37 -8.48
N SER A 105 -11.86 -5.57 -8.61
CA SER A 105 -12.15 -6.71 -7.75
C SER A 105 -11.05 -6.97 -6.72
N GLY A 106 -10.06 -6.08 -6.63
CA GLY A 106 -8.96 -6.17 -5.66
C GLY A 106 -7.75 -6.93 -6.18
N ALA A 107 -6.57 -6.53 -5.72
CA ALA A 107 -5.30 -7.23 -5.86
C ALA A 107 -4.36 -6.73 -4.75
N THR A 108 -3.15 -7.26 -4.60
CA THR A 108 -2.24 -6.80 -3.53
C THR A 108 -1.23 -5.74 -3.98
N ALA A 109 -0.65 -5.00 -3.03
CA ALA A 109 0.38 -3.99 -3.30
C ALA A 109 1.66 -4.62 -3.88
N GLU A 110 1.99 -5.84 -3.47
CA GLU A 110 3.13 -6.58 -4.02
C GLU A 110 2.99 -6.84 -5.52
N LEU A 111 1.78 -7.17 -5.98
CA LEU A 111 1.53 -7.34 -7.42
C LEU A 111 1.70 -6.01 -8.17
N ALA A 112 1.24 -4.90 -7.59
CA ALA A 112 1.43 -3.57 -8.16
C ALA A 112 2.91 -3.21 -8.28
N PHE A 113 3.70 -3.37 -7.21
CA PHE A 113 5.13 -3.06 -7.25
C PHE A 113 5.90 -3.99 -8.20
N GLN A 114 5.52 -5.26 -8.28
CA GLN A 114 6.08 -6.18 -9.26
C GLN A 114 5.78 -5.72 -10.70
N TYR A 115 4.55 -5.29 -10.99
CA TYR A 115 4.21 -4.73 -12.29
C TYR A 115 5.03 -3.47 -12.62
N VAL A 116 5.17 -2.54 -11.67
CA VAL A 116 5.94 -1.31 -11.86
C VAL A 116 7.43 -1.60 -12.08
N LYS A 117 7.97 -2.64 -11.43
CA LYS A 117 9.33 -3.12 -11.70
C LYS A 117 9.49 -3.60 -13.15
N ASP A 118 8.54 -4.40 -13.63
CA ASP A 118 8.68 -5.09 -14.91
C ASP A 118 8.33 -4.20 -16.11
N SER A 119 7.43 -3.22 -15.94
CA SER A 119 6.85 -2.43 -17.04
C SER A 119 6.94 -0.91 -16.87
N GLY A 120 7.28 -0.45 -15.66
CA GLY A 120 7.11 0.95 -15.28
C GLY A 120 5.65 1.41 -15.35
N VAL A 121 5.38 2.62 -14.89
CA VAL A 121 4.05 3.23 -14.97
C VAL A 121 4.17 4.65 -15.47
N VAL A 122 3.26 5.07 -16.36
CA VAL A 122 3.27 6.44 -16.87
C VAL A 122 3.01 7.46 -15.75
N MET A 123 3.75 8.56 -15.81
CA MET A 123 3.55 9.70 -14.93
C MET A 123 2.75 10.80 -15.61
N ARG A 124 1.95 11.51 -14.82
CA ARG A 124 1.18 12.71 -15.14
C ARG A 124 1.45 13.77 -14.07
N THR A 125 0.83 14.94 -14.16
CA THR A 125 0.86 15.88 -13.02
C THR A 125 0.11 15.27 -11.83
N PRO A 126 0.47 15.60 -10.57
CA PRO A 126 -0.23 15.10 -9.39
C PRO A 126 -1.74 15.34 -9.42
N GLU A 127 -2.19 16.50 -9.92
CA GLU A 127 -3.60 16.85 -10.04
C GLU A 127 -4.34 15.93 -11.01
N MET A 128 -3.76 15.72 -12.20
CA MET A 128 -4.33 14.85 -13.23
C MET A 128 -4.38 13.41 -12.76
N ALA A 129 -3.30 12.97 -12.10
CA ALA A 129 -3.22 11.65 -11.54
C ALA A 129 -4.31 11.47 -10.48
N ALA A 130 -4.51 12.45 -9.59
CA ALA A 130 -5.48 12.38 -8.50
C ALA A 130 -6.96 12.33 -8.94
N GLY A 131 -7.32 13.00 -10.03
CA GLY A 131 -8.68 13.02 -10.58
C GLY A 131 -9.10 11.71 -11.25
N GLY A 132 -8.11 10.98 -11.77
CA GLY A 132 -8.24 9.68 -12.41
C GLY A 132 -9.06 9.62 -13.70
N VAL A 133 -8.76 8.65 -14.57
CA VAL A 133 -9.44 8.43 -15.86
C VAL A 133 -9.97 7.00 -15.92
N TRP A 134 -11.19 6.81 -15.42
CA TRP A 134 -11.89 5.53 -15.50
C TRP A 134 -12.09 5.09 -16.95
N GLY A 135 -11.63 3.87 -17.28
CA GLY A 135 -11.87 3.25 -18.59
C GLY A 135 -10.64 3.11 -19.50
N GLU A 136 -9.44 3.47 -19.03
CA GLU A 136 -8.22 3.19 -19.80
C GLU A 136 -7.96 1.67 -19.85
N ARG A 137 -7.98 1.13 -21.08
CA ARG A 137 -7.60 -0.26 -21.36
C ARG A 137 -6.12 -0.43 -21.06
N CYS A 138 -5.73 -1.61 -20.60
CA CYS A 138 -4.32 -1.91 -20.44
C CYS A 138 -3.54 -1.65 -21.74
N GLY A 139 -2.49 -0.85 -21.64
CA GLY A 139 -1.61 -0.49 -22.74
C GLY A 139 -0.58 0.54 -22.32
N MET A 140 0.65 0.40 -22.79
CA MET A 140 1.72 1.35 -22.52
C MET A 140 1.35 2.73 -23.08
N GLN A 141 1.11 3.68 -22.17
CA GLN A 141 0.90 5.07 -22.53
C GLN A 141 2.25 5.77 -22.74
N PRO A 142 2.36 6.67 -23.74
CA PRO A 142 3.56 7.47 -23.93
C PRO A 142 3.75 8.45 -22.77
N GLY A 143 5.00 8.74 -22.42
CA GLY A 143 5.33 9.70 -21.37
C GLY A 143 6.49 9.24 -20.48
N GLN A 144 6.90 10.12 -19.57
CA GLN A 144 7.85 9.77 -18.52
C GLN A 144 7.27 8.64 -17.65
N ARG A 145 8.11 7.68 -17.26
CA ARG A 145 7.68 6.52 -16.48
C ARG A 145 8.42 6.43 -15.15
N ILE A 146 7.69 6.00 -14.13
CA ILE A 146 8.25 5.62 -12.84
C ILE A 146 8.56 4.12 -12.84
N TRP A 147 9.66 3.75 -12.18
CA TRP A 147 10.13 2.38 -12.03
C TRP A 147 10.52 2.14 -10.57
N THR A 148 10.60 0.87 -10.21
CA THR A 148 11.14 0.41 -8.93
C THR A 148 12.01 -0.82 -9.17
N ASP A 149 13.01 -1.06 -8.32
CA ASP A 149 13.83 -2.28 -8.39
C ASP A 149 13.12 -3.50 -7.76
N GLY A 150 12.01 -3.26 -7.08
CA GLY A 150 11.16 -4.27 -6.44
C GLY A 150 10.50 -3.70 -5.20
N PHE A 151 10.22 -4.57 -4.24
CA PHE A 151 9.61 -4.18 -2.99
C PHE A 151 10.15 -5.04 -1.85
N VAL A 152 9.96 -4.55 -0.63
CA VAL A 152 10.25 -5.29 0.60
C VAL A 152 8.94 -5.49 1.34
N ARG A 153 8.65 -6.74 1.70
CA ARG A 153 7.57 -7.06 2.64
C ARG A 153 8.09 -6.87 4.05
N VAL A 154 7.35 -6.12 4.86
CA VAL A 154 7.67 -5.92 6.27
C VAL A 154 7.22 -7.15 7.04
N THR A 155 7.99 -7.52 8.08
CA THR A 155 7.65 -8.68 8.91
C THR A 155 6.23 -8.51 9.49
N PRO A 156 5.32 -9.46 9.22
CA PRO A 156 3.94 -9.34 9.62
C PRO A 156 3.77 -9.53 11.14
N ASN A 157 2.68 -8.99 11.66
CA ASN A 157 2.21 -9.15 13.03
C ASN A 157 3.17 -8.61 14.11
N LEU A 158 4.03 -7.65 13.75
CA LEU A 158 4.93 -6.95 14.66
C LEU A 158 4.90 -5.44 14.36
N ALA A 159 4.85 -4.61 15.39
CA ALA A 159 4.77 -3.16 15.23
C ALA A 159 6.13 -2.54 14.91
N GLN A 160 7.20 -3.01 15.55
CA GLN A 160 8.55 -2.47 15.41
C GLN A 160 9.07 -2.53 13.97
N PRO A 161 8.92 -3.63 13.21
CA PRO A 161 9.30 -3.66 11.80
C PRO A 161 8.58 -2.61 10.93
N LEU A 162 7.28 -2.39 11.17
CA LEU A 162 6.52 -1.37 10.45
C LEU A 162 6.95 0.05 10.83
N VAL A 163 7.12 0.32 12.13
CA VAL A 163 7.62 1.62 12.62
C VAL A 163 8.99 1.92 12.04
N LEU A 164 9.89 0.93 12.01
CA LEU A 164 11.21 1.06 11.42
C LEU A 164 11.16 1.33 9.92
N ALA A 165 10.35 0.57 9.18
CA ALA A 165 10.17 0.76 7.75
C ALA A 165 9.68 2.18 7.45
N ILE A 166 8.67 2.66 8.17
CA ILE A 166 8.16 4.02 8.03
C ILE A 166 9.25 5.05 8.34
N ALA A 167 9.99 4.90 9.44
CA ALA A 167 10.99 5.86 9.88
C ALA A 167 12.21 5.95 8.94
N MET A 168 12.66 4.81 8.41
CA MET A 168 13.93 4.72 7.69
C MET A 168 13.78 4.67 6.18
N GLN A 169 12.65 4.15 5.68
CA GLN A 169 12.47 3.87 4.25
C GLN A 169 11.42 4.76 3.60
N GLY A 170 10.56 5.42 4.38
CA GLY A 170 9.48 6.24 3.86
C GLY A 170 8.10 5.58 3.99
N PRO A 171 7.09 6.07 3.27
CA PRO A 171 5.73 5.54 3.35
C PRO A 171 5.62 4.05 2.98
N VAL A 172 4.74 3.33 3.67
CA VAL A 172 4.57 1.87 3.55
C VAL A 172 3.10 1.56 3.25
N VAL A 173 2.81 0.77 2.21
CA VAL A 173 1.45 0.29 1.96
C VAL A 173 1.12 -0.75 3.02
N VAL A 174 -0.05 -0.66 3.64
CA VAL A 174 -0.54 -1.55 4.68
C VAL A 174 -1.96 -1.99 4.36
N SER A 175 -2.30 -3.23 4.71
CA SER A 175 -3.67 -3.72 4.63
C SER A 175 -4.36 -3.67 6.00
N ALA A 176 -5.63 -3.28 6.04
CA ALA A 176 -6.43 -3.15 7.26
C ALA A 176 -7.90 -3.56 7.05
N ASP A 177 -8.59 -3.82 8.15
CA ASP A 177 -10.04 -3.93 8.23
C ASP A 177 -10.65 -2.53 8.31
N ALA A 178 -11.22 -2.07 7.20
CA ALA A 178 -11.81 -0.74 7.09
C ALA A 178 -13.34 -0.74 7.27
N THR A 179 -13.93 -1.84 7.75
CA THR A 179 -15.40 -2.01 7.82
C THR A 179 -16.10 -0.90 8.62
N ASN A 180 -15.45 -0.43 9.70
CA ASN A 180 -16.02 0.58 10.60
C ASN A 180 -15.45 1.99 10.37
N TRP A 181 -14.82 2.25 9.22
CA TRP A 181 -14.12 3.51 8.97
C TRP A 181 -15.01 4.58 8.32
N GLU A 182 -16.15 4.21 7.72
CA GLU A 182 -17.00 5.14 6.96
C GLU A 182 -17.40 6.39 7.76
N THR A 183 -17.68 6.24 9.06
CA THR A 183 -18.10 7.34 9.95
C THR A 183 -16.95 8.05 10.65
N TYR A 184 -15.69 7.66 10.40
CA TYR A 184 -14.55 8.32 11.02
C TYR A 184 -14.41 9.75 10.53
N SER A 185 -14.21 10.69 11.47
CA SER A 185 -14.01 12.11 11.19
C SER A 185 -12.73 12.66 11.81
N SER A 186 -12.39 12.26 13.04
CA SER A 186 -11.18 12.71 13.74
C SER A 186 -10.86 11.85 14.96
N GLY A 187 -9.66 12.03 15.52
CA GLY A 187 -9.19 11.35 16.73
C GLY A 187 -8.37 10.09 16.44
N ILE A 188 -7.89 9.43 17.49
CA ILE A 188 -7.25 8.11 17.36
C ILE A 188 -8.35 7.05 17.34
N PHE A 189 -8.50 6.35 16.22
CA PHE A 189 -9.48 5.30 16.04
C PHE A 189 -8.99 3.99 16.67
N ASP A 190 -9.86 3.36 17.46
CA ASP A 190 -9.56 2.18 18.29
C ASP A 190 -10.69 1.12 18.29
N SER A 191 -11.62 1.21 17.34
CA SER A 191 -12.91 0.49 17.40
C SER A 191 -13.00 -0.74 16.48
N CYS A 192 -11.87 -1.34 16.09
CA CYS A 192 -11.86 -2.62 15.35
C CYS A 192 -11.79 -3.82 16.31
N SER A 193 -12.36 -4.95 15.87
CA SER A 193 -12.20 -6.24 16.56
C SER A 193 -10.74 -6.73 16.50
N LYS A 194 -10.37 -7.60 17.45
CA LYS A 194 -9.11 -8.37 17.36
C LYS A 194 -9.14 -9.38 16.23
N ASP A 195 -10.30 -9.98 15.99
CA ASP A 195 -10.56 -10.85 14.83
C ASP A 195 -10.92 -9.96 13.64
N ALA A 196 -9.93 -9.21 13.16
CA ALA A 196 -10.07 -8.27 12.06
C ALA A 196 -10.21 -9.02 10.73
N ARG A 197 -11.11 -8.54 9.87
CA ARG A 197 -11.30 -9.03 8.51
C ARG A 197 -10.63 -8.06 7.54
N VAL A 198 -9.38 -8.33 7.19
CA VAL A 198 -8.59 -7.40 6.40
C VAL A 198 -9.18 -7.30 5.00
N ASN A 199 -9.61 -6.11 4.58
CA ASN A 199 -10.40 -5.90 3.36
C ASN A 199 -10.00 -4.65 2.55
N HIS A 200 -8.99 -3.90 2.99
CA HIS A 200 -8.63 -2.60 2.41
C HIS A 200 -7.13 -2.33 2.45
N ALA A 201 -6.58 -1.75 1.39
CA ALA A 201 -5.17 -1.33 1.31
C ALA A 201 -5.05 0.20 1.36
N VAL A 202 -4.16 0.70 2.20
CA VAL A 202 -3.95 2.12 2.48
C VAL A 202 -2.46 2.41 2.66
N LEU A 203 -2.09 3.68 2.80
CA LEU A 203 -0.68 4.07 2.92
C LEU A 203 -0.38 4.59 4.32
N ALA A 204 0.50 3.91 5.06
CA ALA A 204 1.07 4.45 6.27
C ALA A 204 2.13 5.51 5.91
N VAL A 205 1.82 6.77 6.18
CA VAL A 205 2.67 7.93 5.86
C VAL A 205 3.41 8.46 7.09
N GLY A 206 3.24 7.81 8.24
CA GLY A 206 3.82 8.25 9.48
C GLY A 206 3.35 7.48 10.70
N TYR A 207 3.85 7.90 11.86
CA TYR A 207 3.38 7.48 13.16
C TYR A 207 3.68 8.60 14.16
N GLY A 208 3.03 8.56 15.31
CA GLY A 208 3.32 9.53 16.36
C GLY A 208 2.68 9.18 17.68
N GLN A 209 2.60 10.19 18.55
CA GLN A 209 1.93 10.08 19.84
C GLN A 209 1.20 11.37 20.22
N SER A 210 0.18 11.21 21.06
CA SER A 210 -0.55 12.31 21.69
C SER A 210 -0.86 11.95 23.14
N ALA A 211 -1.50 12.85 23.88
CA ALA A 211 -2.02 12.55 25.21
C ALA A 211 -2.97 11.34 25.23
N SER A 212 -3.65 11.05 24.11
CA SER A 212 -4.57 9.92 23.95
C SER A 212 -3.90 8.61 23.54
N GLY A 213 -2.57 8.60 23.33
CA GLY A 213 -1.81 7.42 22.98
C GLY A 213 -1.01 7.54 21.67
N LYS A 214 -0.31 6.45 21.35
CA LYS A 214 0.48 6.28 20.12
C LYS A 214 -0.43 5.90 18.97
N TYR A 215 -0.09 6.34 17.76
CA TYR A 215 -0.87 6.04 16.56
C TYR A 215 0.01 5.81 15.33
N PHE A 216 -0.53 5.08 14.35
CA PHE A 216 -0.09 5.13 12.96
C PHE A 216 -0.90 6.20 12.22
N LEU A 217 -0.24 6.95 11.34
CA LEU A 217 -0.87 7.97 10.50
C LEU A 217 -1.06 7.39 9.10
N ILE A 218 -2.32 7.22 8.71
CA ILE A 218 -2.70 6.47 7.51
C ILE A 218 -3.41 7.39 6.53
N ARG A 219 -2.91 7.42 5.29
CA ARG A 219 -3.56 8.07 4.15
C ARG A 219 -4.51 7.07 3.48
N ASN A 220 -5.79 7.44 3.41
CA ASN A 220 -6.83 6.65 2.79
C ASN A 220 -7.06 7.09 1.33
N SER A 221 -7.91 6.36 0.61
CA SER A 221 -8.28 6.58 -0.79
C SER A 221 -9.76 6.92 -0.97
N TRP A 222 -10.37 7.61 0.01
CA TRP A 222 -11.80 7.98 0.00
C TRP A 222 -12.02 9.50 -0.14
N GLY A 223 -11.01 10.22 -0.66
CA GLY A 223 -11.06 11.67 -0.89
C GLY A 223 -10.75 12.51 0.35
N GLY A 224 -10.38 13.78 0.10
CA GLY A 224 -9.91 14.69 1.14
C GLY A 224 -10.96 15.16 2.15
N MET A 225 -12.26 14.92 1.89
CA MET A 225 -13.35 15.28 2.81
C MET A 225 -13.61 14.21 3.88
N TRP A 226 -13.06 13.01 3.72
CA TRP A 226 -13.20 11.93 4.69
C TRP A 226 -12.13 12.03 5.77
N GLY A 227 -12.48 11.75 7.04
CA GLY A 227 -11.52 11.75 8.15
C GLY A 227 -10.76 13.06 8.33
N GLU A 228 -9.50 12.96 8.73
CA GLU A 228 -8.61 14.09 8.97
C GLU A 228 -7.93 14.49 7.65
N GLN A 229 -8.67 15.14 6.76
CA GLN A 229 -8.21 15.53 5.41
C GLN A 229 -7.76 14.31 4.58
N GLY A 230 -8.58 13.27 4.52
CA GLY A 230 -8.28 12.01 3.83
C GLY A 230 -7.44 11.02 4.64
N HIS A 231 -7.17 11.32 5.91
CA HIS A 231 -6.32 10.49 6.77
C HIS A 231 -7.08 9.97 7.99
N ILE A 232 -6.53 8.92 8.59
CA ILE A 232 -6.96 8.37 9.87
C ILE A 232 -5.75 8.10 10.74
N ARG A 233 -5.89 8.38 12.05
CA ARG A 233 -4.93 7.95 13.06
C ARG A 233 -5.45 6.66 13.69
N LEU A 234 -4.74 5.55 13.51
CA LEU A 234 -5.10 4.26 14.10
C LEU A 234 -4.30 4.02 15.38
N LEU A 235 -4.96 3.54 16.43
CA LEU A 235 -4.30 3.21 17.69
C LEU A 235 -3.14 2.22 17.45
N ARG A 236 -1.94 2.60 17.91
CA ARG A 236 -0.73 1.79 17.75
C ARG A 236 -0.43 1.05 19.05
N PHE A 237 -0.40 -0.28 18.94
CA PHE A 237 0.13 -1.16 19.97
C PHE A 237 1.58 -1.48 19.62
N ASP A 238 2.51 -1.09 20.48
CA ASP A 238 3.91 -1.49 20.32
C ASP A 238 4.11 -2.96 20.73
N ASP A 239 5.21 -3.54 20.28
CA ASP A 239 5.61 -4.88 20.70
C ASP A 239 5.98 -4.88 22.19
N GLY A 240 5.56 -5.91 22.91
CA GLY A 240 6.01 -6.14 24.28
C GLY A 240 7.40 -6.82 24.32
N PRO A 241 7.84 -7.32 25.50
CA PRO A 241 9.06 -8.14 25.60
C PRO A 241 9.01 -9.47 24.82
N GLY A 242 7.86 -9.81 24.24
CA GLY A 242 7.64 -11.03 23.46
C GLY A 242 7.43 -10.74 21.97
N PRO A 243 7.39 -11.77 21.12
CA PRO A 243 7.37 -11.64 19.66
C PRO A 243 5.98 -11.26 19.09
N THR A 244 5.11 -10.61 19.88
CA THR A 244 3.74 -10.30 19.48
C THR A 244 3.23 -9.03 20.16
N PRO A 245 2.56 -8.12 19.44
CA PRO A 245 1.81 -7.01 20.04
C PRO A 245 0.71 -7.52 20.99
N ALA A 246 0.28 -6.66 21.92
CA ALA A 246 -0.80 -6.98 22.87
C ALA A 246 -2.18 -7.17 22.22
N PHE A 247 -2.36 -6.72 20.97
CA PHE A 247 -3.62 -6.73 20.25
C PHE A 247 -3.52 -7.61 19.00
N CYS A 248 -3.94 -8.87 19.14
CA CYS A 248 -3.99 -9.85 18.05
C CYS A 248 -5.24 -10.72 18.16
N GLY A 249 -5.71 -11.21 17.02
CA GLY A 249 -6.76 -12.21 16.87
C GLY A 249 -6.55 -13.04 15.60
N THR A 250 -7.64 -13.48 14.99
CA THR A 250 -7.64 -14.32 13.80
C THR A 250 -8.48 -13.69 12.70
N ASP A 251 -7.91 -13.60 11.50
CA ASP A 251 -8.67 -13.34 10.28
C ASP A 251 -9.16 -14.69 9.74
N TYR A 252 -10.47 -14.89 9.80
CA TYR A 252 -11.13 -16.11 9.33
C TYR A 252 -11.48 -16.05 7.83
N HIS A 253 -11.28 -14.90 7.19
CA HIS A 253 -11.63 -14.65 5.79
C HIS A 253 -10.43 -14.08 4.99
N PRO A 254 -9.24 -14.70 5.07
CA PRO A 254 -8.05 -14.17 4.42
C PRO A 254 -8.18 -14.07 2.88
N GLU A 255 -9.07 -14.86 2.27
CA GLU A 255 -9.43 -14.82 0.85
C GLU A 255 -10.12 -13.52 0.42
N GLU A 256 -10.68 -12.78 1.37
CA GLU A 256 -11.24 -11.45 1.16
C GLU A 256 -10.24 -10.34 1.39
N GLY A 257 -9.01 -10.69 1.76
CA GLY A 257 -7.96 -9.74 2.07
C GLY A 257 -6.78 -9.92 1.15
N VAL A 258 -5.71 -10.49 1.69
CA VAL A 258 -4.40 -10.53 1.04
C VAL A 258 -4.03 -11.91 0.50
N ALA A 259 -4.84 -12.93 0.78
CA ALA A 259 -4.53 -14.30 0.41
C ALA A 259 -4.78 -14.57 -1.07
N CYS A 260 -4.05 -15.56 -1.60
CA CYS A 260 -4.22 -16.05 -2.96
C CYS A 260 -5.27 -17.16 -3.04
N GLN A 261 -5.74 -17.45 -4.25
CA GLN A 261 -6.69 -18.53 -4.50
C GLN A 261 -6.20 -19.85 -3.88
N GLY A 262 -7.04 -20.45 -3.03
CA GLY A 262 -6.75 -21.69 -2.32
C GLY A 262 -6.11 -21.51 -0.95
N GLU A 263 -5.75 -20.30 -0.56
CA GLU A 263 -5.24 -19.96 0.79
C GLU A 263 -6.39 -19.53 1.70
N THR A 264 -7.20 -20.49 2.15
CA THR A 264 -8.42 -20.22 2.95
C THR A 264 -8.24 -20.50 4.45
N ARG A 265 -7.01 -20.77 4.90
CA ARG A 265 -6.76 -21.12 6.30
C ARG A 265 -6.75 -19.84 7.13
N PRO A 266 -7.47 -19.78 8.26
CA PRO A 266 -7.43 -18.61 9.13
C PRO A 266 -6.00 -18.21 9.48
N VAL A 267 -5.72 -16.91 9.45
CA VAL A 267 -4.39 -16.36 9.70
C VAL A 267 -4.39 -15.50 10.95
N LYS A 268 -3.26 -15.46 11.63
CA LYS A 268 -3.06 -14.54 12.76
C LYS A 268 -3.02 -13.11 12.24
N VAL A 269 -3.78 -12.22 12.87
CA VAL A 269 -3.86 -10.80 12.52
C VAL A 269 -3.64 -9.95 13.77
N CYS A 270 -2.82 -8.91 13.68
CA CYS A 270 -2.42 -8.07 14.81
C CYS A 270 -2.48 -6.57 14.50
N GLY A 271 -2.52 -5.77 15.55
CA GLY A 271 -2.65 -4.31 15.49
C GLY A 271 -4.11 -3.88 15.36
N MET A 272 -4.37 -2.60 15.63
CA MET A 272 -5.70 -2.02 15.44
C MET A 272 -6.14 -2.19 13.98
N CYS A 273 -7.33 -2.75 13.78
CA CYS A 273 -7.86 -3.10 12.46
C CYS A 273 -6.96 -4.06 11.66
N GLY A 274 -6.13 -4.87 12.33
CA GLY A 274 -5.28 -5.85 11.67
C GLY A 274 -4.12 -5.27 10.84
N ILE A 275 -3.82 -3.98 11.01
CA ILE A 275 -2.87 -3.22 10.19
C ILE A 275 -1.46 -3.82 10.08
N LEU A 276 -1.07 -4.68 11.03
CA LEU A 276 0.26 -5.30 11.03
C LEU A 276 0.32 -6.59 10.19
N LEU A 277 -0.80 -7.08 9.64
CA LEU A 277 -0.84 -8.36 8.93
C LEU A 277 -0.03 -8.34 7.63
N ASP A 278 -0.16 -7.29 6.85
CA ASP A 278 0.39 -7.23 5.49
C ASP A 278 0.83 -5.80 5.18
N SER A 279 2.11 -5.66 4.86
CA SER A 279 2.70 -4.36 4.57
C SER A 279 3.94 -4.48 3.68
N ALA A 280 4.07 -3.54 2.74
CA ALA A 280 5.15 -3.51 1.77
C ALA A 280 5.48 -2.09 1.32
N TYR A 281 6.74 -1.85 0.96
CA TYR A 281 7.19 -0.59 0.37
C TYR A 281 8.08 -0.84 -0.85
N PRO A 282 8.05 0.04 -1.87
CA PRO A 282 8.89 -0.09 -3.05
C PRO A 282 10.35 0.28 -2.72
N VAL A 283 11.30 -0.24 -3.49
CA VAL A 283 12.74 0.09 -3.35
C VAL A 283 13.34 0.56 -4.67
N GLY A 284 14.36 1.42 -4.61
CA GLY A 284 15.03 1.91 -5.83
C GLY A 284 14.09 2.64 -6.78
N VAL A 285 13.13 3.40 -6.23
CA VAL A 285 12.18 4.17 -7.04
C VAL A 285 12.92 5.22 -7.85
N ARG A 286 12.73 5.20 -9.16
CA ARG A 286 13.38 6.09 -10.13
C ARG A 286 12.42 6.53 -11.22
N VAL A 287 12.75 7.63 -11.88
CA VAL A 287 11.96 8.20 -12.96
C VAL A 287 12.79 8.28 -14.24
N GLU A 288 12.29 7.73 -15.35
CA GLU A 288 12.96 7.71 -16.65
C GLU A 288 12.07 8.34 -17.73
N SER A 289 12.64 9.19 -18.59
CA SER A 289 11.93 9.68 -19.78
C SER A 289 11.82 8.57 -20.82
N SER A 290 10.64 8.38 -21.43
CA SER A 290 10.51 7.47 -22.57
C SER A 290 11.38 7.98 -23.72
N THR A 291 12.49 7.32 -24.01
CA THR A 291 13.31 7.59 -25.20
C THR A 291 12.58 7.11 -26.44
N GLY A 292 11.63 7.92 -26.90
CA GLY A 292 11.06 7.83 -28.24
C GLY A 292 12.02 8.39 -29.27
N GLU A 293 13.24 7.86 -29.39
CA GLU A 293 14.11 8.07 -30.56
C GLU A 293 15.17 6.96 -30.61
N ARG A 294 15.00 6.03 -31.55
CA ARG A 294 16.13 5.23 -32.03
C ARG A 294 17.12 6.21 -32.63
N SER A 295 18.22 6.46 -31.92
CA SER A 295 19.43 7.02 -32.48
C SER A 295 19.80 6.20 -33.73
N SER A 296 19.50 6.79 -34.88
CA SER A 296 19.96 6.32 -36.18
C SER A 296 21.40 6.80 -36.33
N ALA A 297 22.33 6.20 -35.59
CA ALA A 297 23.74 6.48 -35.73
C ALA A 297 24.32 5.63 -36.88
N GLN A 298 24.45 6.30 -38.03
CA GLN A 298 25.56 6.19 -39.00
C GLN A 298 25.94 4.80 -39.52
N LYS A 299 25.32 4.43 -40.66
CA LYS A 299 26.07 3.88 -41.80
C LYS A 299 26.34 5.02 -42.78
N MET A 300 27.54 5.60 -42.72
CA MET A 300 28.34 6.05 -43.87
C MET A 300 29.80 6.02 -43.45
#